data_AF-A0A537BNU8-F1
#
_entry.id   AF-A0A537BNU8-F1
#
_cell.length_a   1.000
_cell.length_b   1.000
_cell.length_c   1.000
_cell.angle_alpha   90.00
_cell.angle_beta   90.00
_cell.angle_gamma   90.00
#
_symmetry.space_group_name_H-M   'P 1'
#
loop_
_entity.id
_entity.type
_entity.pdbx_description
1 polymer ?
#
loop_
_entity_poly.entity_id
_entity_poly.type
_entity_poly.pdbx_seq_one_letter_code
_entity_poly.pdbx_strand_id
1 'polypeptide(L)'
;MANPLPALSLLETRVLGTLVEKQHTVPGSYPLTLNALVSGCNQKTSRSPVLEATEAEVQASIDSLKIRNLVVETSGERVARYAHNLERVLQVPSQAAALLTSLMLRGPQTAGELRISCERLHSFSDISAVQAFLEELAA
;
A
#
# COMPACT_ATOMS: atom_id res chain seq x y z
N MET A 1 -7.19 -1.23 24.74
CA MET A 1 -8.08 -1.64 23.64
C MET A 1 -7.60 -0.90 22.41
N ALA A 2 -7.09 -1.61 21.39
CA ALA A 2 -6.67 -0.97 20.15
C ALA A 2 -7.88 -0.26 19.54
N ASN A 3 -7.78 1.04 19.30
CA ASN A 3 -8.81 1.76 18.58
C ASN A 3 -8.80 1.19 17.15
N PRO A 4 -9.86 0.49 16.69
CA PRO A 4 -9.84 -0.12 15.37
C PRO A 4 -9.63 0.98 14.34
N LEU A 5 -8.70 0.77 13.41
CA LEU A 5 -8.51 1.71 12.32
C LEU A 5 -9.84 1.85 11.57
N PRO A 6 -10.32 3.07 11.29
CA PRO A 6 -11.53 3.25 10.53
C PRO A 6 -11.35 2.63 9.13
N ALA A 7 -12.43 2.09 8.58
CA ALA A 7 -12.43 1.55 7.24
C ALA A 7 -11.95 2.62 6.24
N LEU A 8 -10.90 2.30 5.48
CA LEU A 8 -10.36 3.18 4.46
C LEU A 8 -11.28 3.18 3.24
N SER A 9 -11.41 4.33 2.59
CA SER A 9 -12.07 4.40 1.28
C SER A 9 -11.26 3.62 0.24
N LEU A 10 -11.87 3.35 -0.92
CA LEU A 10 -11.18 2.70 -2.04
C LEU A 10 -9.93 3.48 -2.46
N LEU A 11 -10.01 4.81 -2.54
CA LEU A 11 -8.89 5.64 -2.97
C LEU A 11 -7.82 5.77 -1.88
N GLU A 12 -8.20 5.86 -0.61
CA GLU A 12 -7.24 5.84 0.50
C GLU A 12 -6.46 4.52 0.53
N THR A 13 -7.15 3.40 0.35
CA THR A 13 -6.55 2.06 0.24
C THR A 13 -5.61 1.97 -0.96
N ARG A 14 -6.02 2.52 -2.12
CA ARG A 14 -5.18 2.59 -3.33
C ARG A 14 -3.91 3.41 -3.12
N VAL A 15 -4.03 4.58 -2.49
CA VAL A 15 -2.90 5.46 -2.20
C VAL A 15 -1.89 4.76 -1.29
N LEU A 16 -2.37 4.17 -0.20
CA LEU A 16 -1.52 3.46 0.76
C LEU A 16 -0.81 2.26 0.13
N GLY A 17 -1.55 1.40 -0.58
CA GLY A 17 -0.97 0.26 -1.28
C GLY A 17 0.03 0.66 -2.36
N THR A 18 -0.22 1.77 -3.07
CA THR A 18 0.71 2.29 -4.10
C THR A 18 2.02 2.76 -3.46
N LEU A 19 1.96 3.45 -2.32
CA LEU A 19 3.17 3.87 -1.60
C LEU A 19 4.02 2.68 -1.16
N VAL A 20 3.41 1.64 -0.59
CA VAL A 20 4.12 0.41 -0.18
C VAL A 20 4.73 -0.27 -1.41
N GLU A 21 3.95 -0.53 -2.46
CA GLU A 21 4.44 -1.14 -3.71
C GLU A 21 5.64 -0.37 -4.28
N LYS A 22 5.60 0.96 -4.28
CA LYS A 22 6.67 1.78 -4.87
C LYS A 22 7.91 1.90 -3.99
N GLN A 23 7.80 1.77 -2.67
CA GLN A 23 8.98 1.64 -1.81
C GLN A 23 9.87 0.46 -2.25
N HIS A 24 9.26 -0.68 -2.58
CA HIS A 24 9.98 -1.88 -3.01
C HIS A 24 10.37 -1.87 -4.48
N THR A 25 9.46 -1.44 -5.36
CA THR A 25 9.65 -1.61 -6.82
C THR A 25 10.41 -0.47 -7.48
N VAL A 26 10.45 0.72 -6.87
CA VAL A 26 11.13 1.91 -7.41
C VAL A 26 11.82 2.72 -6.29
N PRO A 27 12.74 2.10 -5.51
CA PRO A 27 13.33 2.75 -4.33
C PRO A 27 14.04 4.06 -4.63
N GLY A 28 14.62 4.22 -5.83
CA GLY A 28 15.28 5.48 -6.24
C GLY A 28 14.34 6.67 -6.45
N SER A 29 13.02 6.44 -6.54
CA SER A 29 12.00 7.50 -6.64
C SER A 29 11.20 7.69 -5.36
N TYR A 30 11.38 6.82 -4.36
CA TYR A 30 10.69 6.86 -3.09
C TYR A 30 11.47 7.72 -2.06
N PRO A 31 10.81 8.56 -1.23
CA PRO A 31 9.37 8.80 -1.14
C PRO A 31 8.78 9.53 -2.36
N LEU A 32 7.51 9.26 -2.67
CA LEU A 32 6.89 9.71 -3.93
C LEU A 32 6.40 11.16 -3.86
N THR A 33 6.52 11.90 -4.95
CA THR A 33 5.78 13.15 -5.15
C THR A 33 4.30 12.88 -5.42
N LEU A 34 3.44 13.89 -5.30
CA LEU A 34 2.00 13.78 -5.62
C LEU A 34 1.77 13.24 -7.04
N ASN A 35 2.46 13.79 -8.04
CA ASN A 35 2.30 13.37 -9.44
C ASN A 35 2.69 11.90 -9.68
N ALA A 36 3.77 11.45 -9.03
CA ALA A 36 4.20 10.05 -9.11
C ALA A 36 3.17 9.11 -8.45
N LEU A 37 2.59 9.54 -7.33
CA LEU A 37 1.56 8.80 -6.62
C LEU A 37 0.24 8.73 -7.43
N VAL A 38 -0.22 9.83 -8.02
CA VAL A 38 -1.39 9.85 -8.94
C VAL A 38 -1.17 8.86 -10.09
N SER A 39 0.00 8.92 -10.72
CA SER A 39 0.37 8.00 -11.81
C SER A 39 0.37 6.53 -11.34
N GLY A 40 0.82 6.27 -10.12
CA GLY A 40 0.78 4.95 -9.49
C GLY A 40 -0.63 4.46 -9.15
N CYS A 41 -1.51 5.34 -8.67
CA CYS A 41 -2.89 5.02 -8.33
C CYS A 41 -3.69 4.59 -9.57
N ASN A 42 -3.41 5.21 -10.72
CA ASN A 42 -4.13 5.04 -11.99
C ASN A 42 -3.47 4.04 -12.96
N GLN A 43 -2.50 3.23 -12.49
CA GLN A 43 -1.88 2.21 -13.35
C GLN A 43 -2.92 1.22 -13.89
N LYS A 44 -2.78 0.84 -15.17
CA LYS A 44 -3.67 -0.14 -15.81
C LYS A 44 -3.37 -1.60 -15.41
N THR A 45 -2.21 -1.84 -14.82
CA THR A 45 -1.76 -3.18 -14.41
C THR A 45 -1.60 -3.22 -12.90
N SER A 46 -1.76 -4.42 -12.33
CA SER A 46 -1.69 -4.62 -10.86
C SER A 46 -2.66 -3.74 -10.07
N ARG A 47 -3.79 -3.36 -10.70
CA ARG A 47 -4.88 -2.60 -10.10
C ARG A 47 -6.21 -3.27 -10.42
N SER A 48 -7.04 -3.46 -9.41
CA SER A 48 -8.42 -3.91 -9.57
C SER A 48 -9.29 -3.27 -8.47
N PRO A 49 -10.25 -2.39 -8.81
CA PRO A 49 -10.52 -1.87 -10.16
C PRO A 49 -9.42 -0.90 -10.65
N VAL A 50 -9.35 -0.69 -11.96
CA VAL A 50 -8.60 0.45 -12.51
C VAL A 50 -9.34 1.74 -12.15
N LEU A 51 -8.61 2.76 -11.71
CA LEU A 51 -9.16 4.05 -11.32
C LEU A 51 -8.62 5.16 -12.22
N GLU A 52 -9.34 6.27 -12.24
CA GLU A 52 -8.95 7.53 -12.87
C GLU A 52 -9.04 8.67 -11.83
N ALA A 53 -8.26 8.55 -10.76
CA ALA A 53 -8.24 9.54 -9.70
C ALA A 53 -7.51 10.81 -10.12
N THR A 54 -8.09 11.95 -9.81
CA THR A 54 -7.49 13.27 -10.02
C THR A 54 -6.43 13.59 -8.95
N GLU A 55 -5.58 14.56 -9.24
CA GLU A 55 -4.59 15.06 -8.29
C GLU A 55 -5.22 15.54 -6.97
N ALA A 56 -6.36 16.25 -7.06
CA ALA A 56 -7.09 16.76 -5.90
C ALA A 56 -7.65 15.63 -5.01
N GLU A 57 -8.21 14.57 -5.61
CA GLU A 57 -8.73 13.42 -4.86
C GLU A 57 -7.62 12.62 -4.18
N VAL A 58 -6.48 12.45 -4.86
CA VAL A 58 -5.31 11.79 -4.28
C VAL A 58 -4.74 12.63 -3.12
N GLN A 59 -4.65 13.95 -3.27
CA GLN A 59 -4.20 14.83 -2.19
C GLN A 59 -5.13 14.77 -0.98
N ALA A 60 -6.46 14.82 -1.18
CA ALA A 60 -7.42 14.67 -0.09
C ALA A 60 -7.29 13.32 0.64
N SER A 61 -7.01 12.25 -0.11
CA SER A 61 -6.78 10.91 0.47
C SER A 61 -5.48 10.87 1.28
N ILE A 62 -4.41 11.51 0.81
CA ILE A 62 -3.14 11.66 1.54
C ILE A 62 -3.37 12.39 2.86
N ASP A 63 -4.09 13.51 2.84
CA ASP A 63 -4.34 14.31 4.04
C ASP A 63 -5.14 13.53 5.08
N SER A 64 -6.15 12.77 4.65
CA SER A 64 -6.90 11.85 5.51
C SER A 64 -6.03 10.75 6.11
N LEU A 65 -5.14 10.14 5.31
CA LEU A 65 -4.21 9.10 5.76
C LEU A 65 -3.13 9.63 6.72
N LYS A 66 -2.69 10.88 6.55
CA LYS A 66 -1.76 11.56 7.47
C LYS A 66 -2.33 11.73 8.86
N ILE A 67 -3.61 12.11 8.98
CA ILE A 67 -4.32 12.19 10.27
C ILE A 67 -4.29 10.85 11.02
N ARG A 68 -4.27 9.74 10.27
CA ARG A 68 -4.22 8.36 10.81
C ARG A 68 -2.80 7.82 10.96
N ASN A 69 -1.77 8.64 10.73
CA ASN A 69 -0.36 8.27 10.73
C ASN A 69 0.01 7.15 9.73
N LEU A 70 -0.83 6.85 8.74
CA LEU A 70 -0.58 5.82 7.73
C LEU A 70 0.31 6.33 6.59
N VAL A 71 0.31 7.65 6.36
CA VAL A 71 1.20 8.35 5.43
C VAL A 71 1.98 9.42 6.19
N VAL A 72 3.26 9.56 5.87
CA VAL A 72 4.17 10.57 6.40
C VAL A 72 4.60 11.45 5.26
N GLU A 73 4.50 12.76 5.45
CA GLU A 73 5.05 13.75 4.54
C GLU A 73 6.45 14.16 5.02
N THR A 74 7.43 14.16 4.11
CA THR A 74 8.76 14.69 4.40
C THR A 74 8.80 16.16 4.03
N SER A 75 9.05 17.02 5.01
CA SER A 75 9.24 18.47 4.82
C SER A 75 10.74 18.79 4.68
N GLY A 76 11.07 19.77 3.82
CA GLY A 76 12.46 20.22 3.61
C GLY A 76 12.91 20.27 2.14
N GLU A 77 12.18 19.62 1.24
CA GLU A 77 12.38 19.74 -0.21
C GLU A 77 11.44 20.78 -0.83
N ARG A 78 11.78 21.30 -2.01
CA ARG A 78 10.90 22.22 -2.78
C ARG A 78 9.56 21.58 -3.16
N VAL A 79 9.47 20.26 -3.18
CA VAL A 79 8.29 19.47 -3.56
C VAL A 79 7.99 18.49 -2.43
N ALA A 80 6.76 18.47 -1.94
CA ALA A 80 6.34 17.52 -0.91
C ALA A 80 6.49 16.07 -1.40
N ARG A 81 6.97 15.21 -0.51
CA ARG A 81 7.11 13.78 -0.76
C ARG A 81 6.44 12.96 0.33
N TYR A 82 5.85 11.84 -0.08
CA TYR A 82 5.00 11.01 0.76
C TYR A 82 5.56 9.59 0.89
N ALA A 83 5.57 9.10 2.12
CA ALA A 83 5.98 7.75 2.52
C ALA A 83 4.82 7.06 3.24
N HIS A 84 4.71 5.73 3.14
CA HIS A 84 3.81 4.98 4.02
C HIS A 84 4.44 4.73 5.39
N ASN A 85 3.58 4.43 6.36
CA ASN A 85 3.96 3.99 7.71
C ASN A 85 3.17 2.72 8.11
N LEU A 86 2.67 1.97 7.10
CA LEU A 86 1.77 0.82 7.25
C LEU A 86 2.25 -0.21 8.29
N GLU A 87 3.48 -0.71 8.16
CA GLU A 87 4.04 -1.75 9.04
C GLU A 87 4.03 -1.32 10.51
N ARG A 88 4.42 -0.06 10.77
CA ARG A 88 4.44 0.49 12.13
C ARG A 88 3.04 0.74 12.66
N VAL A 89 2.10 1.19 11.83
CA VAL A 89 0.72 1.43 12.31
C VAL A 89 -0.01 0.12 12.58
N LEU A 90 0.16 -0.87 11.70
CA LEU A 90 -0.48 -2.18 11.85
C LEU A 90 0.28 -3.15 12.74
N GLN A 91 1.53 -2.84 13.10
CA GLN A 91 2.42 -3.73 13.87
C GLN A 91 2.61 -5.09 13.19
N VAL A 92 2.76 -5.08 11.86
CA VAL A 92 2.95 -6.29 11.04
C VAL A 92 4.34 -6.31 10.41
N PRO A 93 4.92 -7.51 10.20
CA PRO A 93 6.20 -7.64 9.50
C PRO A 93 6.05 -7.32 8.00
N SER A 94 7.16 -7.04 7.32
CA SER A 94 7.16 -6.64 5.91
C SER A 94 6.58 -7.70 4.96
N GLN A 95 6.69 -8.98 5.32
CA GLN A 95 6.06 -10.10 4.61
C GLN A 95 4.54 -9.96 4.60
N ALA A 96 3.93 -9.74 5.77
CA ALA A 96 2.50 -9.52 5.90
C ALA A 96 2.07 -8.23 5.19
N ALA A 97 2.88 -7.17 5.29
CA ALA A 97 2.63 -5.93 4.55
C ALA A 97 2.64 -6.12 3.02
N ALA A 98 3.49 -7.01 2.48
CA ALA A 98 3.50 -7.34 1.06
C ALA A 98 2.19 -8.02 0.61
N LEU A 99 1.65 -8.93 1.42
CA LEU A 99 0.36 -9.58 1.15
C LEU A 99 -0.80 -8.59 1.23
N LEU A 100 -0.85 -7.79 2.29
CA LEU A 100 -1.84 -6.73 2.45
C LEU A 100 -1.80 -5.75 1.28
N THR A 101 -0.62 -5.35 0.83
CA THR A 101 -0.46 -4.44 -0.32
C THR A 101 -1.06 -5.03 -1.60
N SER A 102 -0.84 -6.31 -1.87
CA SER A 102 -1.45 -6.96 -3.03
C SER A 102 -2.98 -6.97 -2.94
N LEU A 103 -3.53 -7.32 -1.77
CA LEU A 103 -4.98 -7.30 -1.51
C LEU A 103 -5.57 -5.89 -1.65
N MET A 104 -4.89 -4.85 -1.14
CA MET A 104 -5.30 -3.45 -1.28
C MET A 104 -5.36 -3.00 -2.74
N LEU A 105 -4.42 -3.46 -3.56
CA LEU A 105 -4.30 -3.02 -4.96
C LEU A 105 -5.19 -3.82 -5.91
N ARG A 106 -5.46 -5.09 -5.60
CA ARG A 106 -6.07 -6.05 -6.55
C ARG A 106 -7.31 -6.77 -6.01
N GLY A 107 -7.69 -6.53 -4.76
CA GLY A 107 -8.86 -7.17 -4.13
C GLY A 107 -8.60 -8.63 -3.72
N PRO A 108 -9.68 -9.42 -3.55
CA PRO A 108 -9.60 -10.82 -3.15
C PRO A 108 -8.77 -11.65 -4.14
N GLN A 109 -7.81 -12.40 -3.61
CA GLN A 109 -6.90 -13.25 -4.36
C GLN A 109 -6.69 -14.55 -3.57
N THR A 110 -6.47 -15.65 -4.29
CA THR A 110 -6.03 -16.92 -3.70
C THR A 110 -4.59 -16.82 -3.20
N ALA A 111 -4.16 -17.72 -2.31
CA ALA A 111 -2.78 -17.75 -1.82
C ALA A 111 -1.75 -17.94 -2.96
N GLY A 112 -2.09 -18.72 -3.99
CA GLY A 112 -1.26 -18.88 -5.18
C GLY A 112 -1.11 -17.58 -6.00
N GLU A 113 -2.21 -16.85 -6.21
CA GLU A 113 -2.18 -15.54 -6.86
C GLU A 113 -1.43 -14.49 -6.03
N LEU A 114 -1.59 -14.52 -4.70
CA LEU A 114 -0.88 -13.64 -3.79
C LEU A 114 0.63 -13.83 -3.91
N ARG A 115 1.11 -15.08 -3.84
CA ARG A 115 2.54 -15.39 -4.00
C ARG A 115 3.13 -14.78 -5.28
N ILE A 116 2.44 -14.92 -6.40
CA ILE A 116 2.90 -14.39 -7.69
C ILE A 116 2.81 -12.85 -7.72
N SER A 117 1.73 -12.28 -7.20
CA SER A 117 1.47 -10.84 -7.27
C SER A 117 2.37 -10.00 -6.37
N CYS A 118 2.78 -10.54 -5.22
CA CYS A 118 3.65 -9.85 -4.27
C CYS A 118 5.14 -10.15 -4.48
N GLU A 119 5.53 -10.97 -5.46
CA GLU A 119 6.92 -11.44 -5.66
C GLU A 119 7.96 -10.30 -5.64
N ARG A 120 7.64 -9.14 -6.23
CA ARG A 120 8.54 -7.97 -6.25
C ARG A 120 8.60 -7.17 -4.95
N LEU A 121 7.69 -7.44 -4.01
CA LEU A 121 7.65 -6.86 -2.67
C LEU A 121 8.33 -7.82 -1.69
N HIS A 122 7.97 -9.09 -1.75
CA HIS A 122 8.56 -10.19 -0.98
C HIS A 122 8.39 -11.52 -1.72
N SER A 123 9.48 -12.30 -1.81
CA SER A 123 9.48 -13.64 -2.41
C SER A 123 9.26 -14.69 -1.33
N PHE A 124 8.09 -15.33 -1.35
CA PHE A 124 7.73 -16.41 -0.42
C PHE A 124 8.20 -17.77 -0.95
N SER A 125 8.75 -18.62 -0.08
CA SER A 125 9.27 -19.94 -0.44
C SER A 125 8.22 -20.79 -1.17
N ASP A 126 7.01 -20.85 -0.63
CA ASP A 126 5.91 -21.69 -1.10
C ASP A 126 4.54 -21.10 -0.69
N ILE A 127 3.46 -21.78 -1.09
CA ILE A 127 2.09 -21.37 -0.79
C ILE A 127 1.77 -21.50 0.70
N SER A 128 2.36 -22.48 1.39
CA SER A 128 2.13 -22.71 2.82
C SER A 128 2.66 -21.55 3.66
N ALA A 129 3.80 -20.97 3.28
CA ALA A 129 4.33 -19.76 3.90
C ALA A 129 3.35 -18.58 3.76
N VAL A 130 2.74 -18.38 2.59
CA VAL A 130 1.71 -17.35 2.39
C VAL A 130 0.49 -17.60 3.27
N GLN A 131 0.01 -18.84 3.33
CA GLN A 131 -1.13 -19.21 4.17
C GLN A 131 -0.87 -18.96 5.65
N ALA A 132 0.33 -19.30 6.16
CA ALA A 132 0.68 -19.05 7.55
C ALA A 132 0.59 -17.57 7.93
N PHE A 133 1.10 -16.66 7.09
CA PHE A 133 0.96 -15.22 7.32
C PHE A 133 -0.50 -14.73 7.20
N LEU A 134 -1.29 -15.30 6.29
CA LEU A 134 -2.72 -14.97 6.19
C LEU A 134 -3.52 -15.42 7.42
N GLU A 135 -3.19 -16.59 7.97
CA GLU A 135 -3.79 -17.11 9.20
C GLU A 135 -3.42 -16.25 10.40
N GLU A 136 -2.15 -15.84 10.51
CA GLU A 136 -1.69 -14.92 11.56
C GLU A 136 -2.38 -13.54 11.46
N LEU A 137 -2.57 -13.01 10.25
CA LEU A 137 -3.29 -11.75 10.02
C LEU A 137 -4.79 -11.83 10.35
N ALA A 138 -5.37 -13.03 10.36
CA ALA A 138 -6.79 -13.24 10.61
C ALA A 138 -7.11 -13.56 12.09
N ALA A 139 -6.09 -13.80 12.91
CA ALA A 139 -6.21 -14.15 14.33
C ALA A 139 -6.45 -12.91 15.22
#